data_AF-A0A1Q3PGC4-F1
#
_entry.id   AF-A0A1Q3PGC4-F1
#
_cell.length_a   1.000
_cell.length_b   1.000
_cell.length_c   1.000
_cell.angle_alpha   90.00
_cell.angle_beta   90.00
_cell.angle_gamma   90.00
#
_symmetry.space_group_name_H-M   'P 1'
#
loop_
_entity.id
_entity.type
_entity.pdbx_description
1 polymer ?
#
loop_
_entity_poly.entity_id
_entity_poly.type
_entity_poly.pdbx_seq_one_letter_code
_entity_poly.pdbx_strand_id
1 'polypeptide(L)'
;MLKARRILWAALSFTLLLGSCKEDEDVKPSNTLTAKAGADQNVNAGSVVNLDGSASADSESKPFEFSWAFSKKPAGSTANLASATTAKPTFTADLPGEYEVELTISNANGQSKDKVLITATVIEPIVIDANIRAKLTLTDRINNPAIPDYIVNANVSVNAELEIKPGVVIAFARDTRIEINDGGGVLLAKGDSAKPIRFIGKETTKGFWSGIVFRSSSSANTLENVQVMHAGSKPLYATTKAGMAVLGSGRAEVNIKNCSFEQNAGYGLYLDYSVILASFEKNNFKDNTEAGILMGAENVKNLDTDSKFTNGNGRNVVEIFGSSLPKSATTEVVWKGFKDKTPYRILENIASDANWKLLPGVIIEVGRAGYITIEDGYFNAVGTETNKIIIRGAENTAAYWKGLLCFSTSDKNVIENAEVSGGGNIAIVSGKKANIAIYGGQSRMAIRKSLISNSGGYGIFVNYQGTVNADVETVNTFKDNAQAKLLKE
;
A
#
# COMPACT_ATOMS: atom_id res chain seq x y z
N MET A 1 76.73 90.16 28.83
CA MET A 1 75.77 91.21 28.39
C MET A 1 74.54 91.16 29.29
N LEU A 2 74.09 92.35 29.72
CA LEU A 2 72.78 92.80 30.25
C LEU A 2 71.65 91.75 30.38
N LYS A 3 70.68 91.79 31.31
CA LYS A 3 70.25 92.62 32.47
C LYS A 3 69.02 91.86 33.04
N ALA A 4 68.90 91.66 34.36
CA ALA A 4 67.87 92.25 35.25
C ALA A 4 66.39 92.05 34.84
N ARG A 5 65.45 91.53 35.65
CA ARG A 5 64.86 92.07 36.90
C ARG A 5 63.82 91.04 37.43
N ARG A 6 63.82 90.67 38.72
CA ARG A 6 62.90 91.09 39.82
C ARG A 6 61.39 90.88 39.58
N ILE A 7 60.70 90.18 40.50
CA ILE A 7 59.65 90.70 41.41
C ILE A 7 59.28 89.61 42.45
N LEU A 8 58.82 90.08 43.60
CA LEU A 8 58.67 89.46 44.92
C LEU A 8 57.15 89.40 45.29
N TRP A 9 56.79 88.75 46.41
CA TRP A 9 55.47 88.69 47.11
C TRP A 9 54.49 87.58 46.66
N ALA A 10 53.70 86.91 47.52
CA ALA A 10 53.61 86.80 48.98
C ALA A 10 52.67 85.63 49.39
N ALA A 11 52.95 85.08 50.59
CA ALA A 11 52.08 84.57 51.66
C ALA A 11 50.72 83.87 51.38
N LEU A 12 50.47 82.70 51.99
CA LEU A 12 49.61 82.54 53.20
C LEU A 12 49.55 81.08 53.70
N SER A 13 49.52 80.93 55.03
CA SER A 13 49.35 79.72 55.84
C SER A 13 48.08 78.89 55.54
N PHE A 14 48.10 77.58 55.82
CA PHE A 14 47.18 76.93 56.78
C PHE A 14 47.54 75.44 57.04
N THR A 15 47.51 75.05 58.31
CA THR A 15 47.62 73.69 58.86
C THR A 15 46.53 72.74 58.38
N LEU A 16 46.84 71.46 58.14
CA LEU A 16 45.84 70.37 58.10
C LEU A 16 46.40 69.03 58.63
N LEU A 17 45.75 68.51 59.67
CA LEU A 17 45.67 67.09 60.04
C LEU A 17 44.73 66.36 59.07
N LEU A 18 44.97 65.06 58.87
CA LEU A 18 43.99 63.95 58.72
C LEU A 18 44.31 63.00 57.55
N GLY A 19 44.03 61.72 57.80
CA GLY A 19 43.39 60.87 56.79
C GLY A 19 44.21 59.68 56.31
N SER A 20 44.18 58.60 57.09
CA SER A 20 44.42 57.24 56.61
C SER A 20 43.41 56.92 55.49
N CYS A 21 43.84 56.93 54.23
CA CYS A 21 43.09 56.28 53.14
C CYS A 21 43.51 54.81 53.06
N LYS A 22 42.58 53.92 53.43
CA LYS A 22 42.59 52.53 52.96
C LYS A 22 42.34 52.57 51.46
N GLU A 23 43.17 51.87 50.68
CA GLU A 23 42.84 51.51 49.31
C GLU A 23 41.67 50.51 49.36
N ASP A 24 40.55 50.86 48.71
CA ASP A 24 39.49 49.91 48.42
C ASP A 24 40.01 48.97 47.31
N GLU A 25 40.12 47.67 47.62
CA GLU A 25 40.36 46.64 46.62
C GLU A 25 39.16 46.59 45.66
N ASP A 26 39.43 46.85 44.39
CA ASP A 26 38.50 46.66 43.29
C ASP A 26 38.10 45.17 43.23
N VAL A 27 36.92 44.81 43.78
CA VAL A 27 36.36 43.46 43.65
C VAL A 27 35.96 43.27 42.19
N LYS A 28 36.87 42.73 41.39
CA LYS A 28 36.58 42.25 40.04
C LYS A 28 35.45 41.21 40.17
N PRO A 29 34.27 41.41 39.53
CA PRO A 29 33.19 40.43 39.66
C PRO A 29 33.68 39.09 39.13
N SER A 30 33.85 38.13 40.04
CA SER A 30 34.16 36.74 39.69
C SER A 30 32.87 36.13 39.15
N ASN A 31 32.92 35.56 37.95
CA ASN A 31 31.78 34.86 37.37
C ASN A 31 31.46 33.63 38.24
N THR A 32 30.31 33.65 38.91
CA THR A 32 29.82 32.59 39.81
C THR A 32 29.18 31.43 39.06
N LEU A 33 28.94 31.59 37.77
CA LEU A 33 28.25 30.62 36.92
C LEU A 33 29.21 29.55 36.39
N THR A 34 28.81 28.29 36.53
CA THR A 34 29.46 27.13 35.90
C THR A 34 28.44 26.41 35.02
N ALA A 35 28.56 26.59 33.70
CA ALA A 35 27.80 25.82 32.72
C ALA A 35 28.28 24.36 32.70
N LYS A 36 27.33 23.43 32.58
CA LYS A 36 27.58 22.00 32.34
C LYS A 36 26.59 21.48 31.31
N ALA A 37 27.04 21.32 30.07
CA ALA A 37 26.23 20.90 28.92
C ALA A 37 25.92 19.38 28.91
N GLY A 38 26.56 18.63 29.81
CA GLY A 38 26.46 17.17 29.89
C GLY A 38 27.64 16.47 29.22
N ALA A 39 27.63 15.13 29.23
CA ALA A 39 28.66 14.34 28.57
C ALA A 39 28.38 14.22 27.06
N ASP A 40 29.45 14.04 26.29
CA ASP A 40 29.38 13.74 24.85
C ASP A 40 28.53 12.50 24.57
N GLN A 41 27.83 12.50 23.44
CA GLN A 41 26.87 11.45 23.08
C GLN A 41 27.22 10.81 21.74
N ASN A 42 27.10 9.48 21.67
CA ASN A 42 27.14 8.73 20.41
C ASN A 42 25.72 8.25 20.09
N VAL A 43 25.20 8.64 18.94
CA VAL A 43 23.83 8.30 18.50
C VAL A 43 23.83 7.79 17.06
N ASN A 44 22.72 7.19 16.64
CA ASN A 44 22.49 6.95 15.22
C ASN A 44 21.88 8.19 14.58
N ALA A 45 22.27 8.48 13.34
CA ALA A 45 21.61 9.49 12.52
C ALA A 45 20.09 9.21 12.46
N GLY A 46 19.28 10.26 12.55
CA GLY A 46 17.83 10.23 12.69
C GLY A 46 17.31 10.10 14.13
N SER A 47 18.16 9.87 15.12
CA SER A 47 17.74 9.73 16.52
C SER A 47 17.46 11.09 17.18
N VAL A 48 16.51 11.11 18.13
CA VAL A 48 16.31 12.25 19.03
C VAL A 48 17.41 12.24 20.08
N VAL A 49 18.15 13.34 20.16
CA VAL A 49 19.16 13.62 21.17
C VAL A 49 18.49 14.40 22.31
N ASN A 50 18.76 13.98 23.53
CA ASN A 50 18.35 14.70 24.75
C ASN A 50 19.59 15.33 25.37
N LEU A 51 19.58 16.65 25.52
CA LEU A 51 20.64 17.39 26.20
C LEU A 51 20.26 17.62 27.66
N ASP A 52 21.24 17.75 28.56
CA ASP A 52 20.96 17.97 29.98
C ASP A 52 21.94 18.97 30.58
N GLY A 53 21.46 20.20 30.74
CA GLY A 53 22.16 21.30 31.38
C GLY A 53 21.95 21.38 32.89
N SER A 54 21.14 20.49 33.49
CA SER A 54 20.66 20.64 34.86
C SER A 54 21.73 20.59 35.95
N ALA A 55 22.94 20.12 35.62
CA ALA A 55 24.09 20.13 36.53
C ALA A 55 24.81 21.51 36.57
N SER A 56 24.39 22.45 35.74
CA SER A 56 24.84 23.85 35.76
C SER A 56 24.47 24.52 37.08
N ALA A 57 25.33 25.41 37.58
CA ALA A 57 25.13 26.02 38.88
C ALA A 57 25.69 27.43 38.96
N ASP A 58 25.16 28.19 39.91
CA ASP A 58 25.74 29.44 40.39
C ASP A 58 26.28 29.18 41.81
N SER A 59 27.55 29.51 42.07
CA SER A 59 28.17 29.26 43.39
C SER A 59 27.53 30.05 44.54
N GLU A 60 26.78 31.10 44.22
CA GLU A 60 25.99 31.90 45.17
C GLU A 60 24.50 31.53 45.16
N SER A 61 24.13 30.45 44.45
CA SER A 61 22.74 29.97 44.31
C SER A 61 21.77 31.00 43.72
N LYS A 62 22.28 31.95 42.92
CA LYS A 62 21.43 32.91 42.19
C LYS A 62 20.74 32.23 41.01
N PRO A 63 19.49 32.62 40.67
CA PRO A 63 18.82 32.13 39.47
C PRO A 63 19.55 32.58 38.20
N PHE A 64 19.49 31.75 37.17
CA PHE A 64 20.08 31.99 35.85
C PHE A 64 19.20 31.39 34.75
N GLU A 65 19.39 31.85 33.52
CA GLU A 65 18.67 31.41 32.32
C GLU A 65 19.52 30.45 31.49
N PHE A 66 18.88 29.53 30.75
CA PHE A 66 19.53 28.63 29.80
C PHE A 66 19.37 29.14 28.37
N SER A 67 20.40 29.00 27.56
CA SER A 67 20.34 29.23 26.11
C SER A 67 21.22 28.22 25.39
N TRP A 68 20.63 27.46 24.48
CA TRP A 68 21.32 26.45 23.69
C TRP A 68 21.37 26.84 22.22
N ALA A 69 22.53 26.65 21.60
CA ALA A 69 22.72 26.90 20.18
C ALA A 69 23.67 25.87 19.55
N PHE A 70 23.42 25.52 18.29
CA PHE A 70 24.41 24.76 17.51
C PHE A 70 25.61 25.66 17.17
N SER A 71 26.81 25.24 17.57
CA SER A 71 28.08 25.83 17.11
C SER A 71 28.61 25.11 15.87
N LYS A 72 28.25 23.83 15.69
CA LYS A 72 28.59 23.03 14.51
C LYS A 72 27.45 22.07 14.17
N LYS A 73 27.19 21.89 12.87
CA LYS A 73 26.33 20.83 12.33
C LYS A 73 26.98 20.20 11.10
N PRO A 74 26.66 18.94 10.76
CA PRO A 74 27.02 18.38 9.46
C PRO A 74 26.52 19.26 8.30
N ALA A 75 27.30 19.35 7.22
CA ALA A 75 26.90 20.14 6.05
C ALA A 75 25.57 19.62 5.48
N GLY A 76 24.62 20.54 5.25
CA GLY A 76 23.26 20.21 4.79
C GLY A 76 22.28 19.84 5.90
N SER A 77 22.70 19.77 7.18
CA SER A 77 21.81 19.48 8.30
C SER A 77 20.82 20.62 8.57
N THR A 78 19.55 20.26 8.67
CA THR A 78 18.40 21.11 9.01
C THR A 78 17.99 21.03 10.48
N ALA A 79 18.76 20.30 11.31
CA ALA A 79 18.45 20.11 12.73
C ALA A 79 18.26 21.44 13.48
N ASN A 80 17.21 21.46 14.34
CA ASN A 80 16.83 22.56 15.20
C ASN A 80 16.60 22.05 16.62
N LEU A 81 16.92 22.88 17.61
CA LEU A 81 16.67 22.59 19.03
C LEU A 81 15.22 22.91 19.39
N ALA A 82 14.52 21.94 19.98
CA ALA A 82 13.27 22.16 20.68
C ALA A 82 13.55 22.54 22.13
N SER A 83 12.80 23.54 22.64
CA SER A 83 12.93 24.03 24.02
C SER A 83 14.34 24.51 24.38
N ALA A 84 14.99 25.21 23.44
CA ALA A 84 16.38 25.67 23.50
C ALA A 84 16.70 26.63 24.67
N THR A 85 15.70 27.08 25.43
CA THR A 85 15.87 27.93 26.62
C THR A 85 15.60 27.19 27.94
N THR A 86 15.50 25.86 27.89
CA THR A 86 15.25 25.01 29.07
C THR A 86 16.51 24.25 29.47
N ALA A 87 16.49 23.65 30.67
CA ALA A 87 17.58 22.80 31.13
C ALA A 87 17.75 21.53 30.29
N LYS A 88 16.69 21.05 29.61
CA LYS A 88 16.71 19.78 28.86
C LYS A 88 16.11 19.92 27.45
N PRO A 89 16.78 20.61 26.53
CA PRO A 89 16.33 20.70 25.15
C PRO A 89 16.56 19.38 24.41
N THR A 90 15.93 19.25 23.26
CA THR A 90 16.11 18.08 22.38
C THR A 90 16.31 18.51 20.93
N PHE A 91 16.91 17.66 20.11
CA PHE A 91 16.92 17.83 18.65
C PHE A 91 17.00 16.45 17.98
N THR A 92 16.71 16.39 16.68
CA THR A 92 16.97 15.17 15.89
C THR A 92 18.30 15.32 15.17
N ALA A 93 19.22 14.38 15.37
CA ALA A 93 20.50 14.32 14.64
C ALA A 93 20.26 13.84 13.20
N ASP A 94 19.72 14.70 12.35
CA ASP A 94 19.16 14.38 11.03
C ASP A 94 20.12 13.79 9.99
N LEU A 95 21.44 13.94 10.18
CA LEU A 95 22.50 13.45 9.30
C LEU A 95 23.63 12.82 10.12
N PRO A 96 24.40 11.88 9.55
CA PRO A 96 25.62 11.41 10.17
C PRO A 96 26.68 12.54 10.23
N GLY A 97 27.49 12.52 11.28
CA GLY A 97 28.55 13.50 11.53
C GLY A 97 28.48 14.09 12.93
N GLU A 98 29.28 15.13 13.14
CA GLU A 98 29.38 15.80 14.44
C GLU A 98 28.43 16.99 14.54
N TYR A 99 27.65 17.03 15.62
CA TYR A 99 26.93 18.20 16.09
C TYR A 99 27.62 18.70 17.35
N GLU A 100 27.99 19.97 17.37
CA GLU A 100 28.47 20.62 18.59
C GLU A 100 27.38 21.58 19.04
N VAL A 101 26.91 21.41 20.27
CA VAL A 101 25.88 22.26 20.87
C VAL A 101 26.48 22.97 22.07
N GLU A 102 26.40 24.30 22.06
CA GLU A 102 26.87 25.16 23.15
C GLU A 102 25.70 25.49 24.07
N LEU A 103 25.86 25.19 25.36
CA LEU A 103 25.06 25.74 26.44
C LEU A 103 25.68 27.05 26.90
N THR A 104 24.89 28.12 26.93
CA THR A 104 25.18 29.35 27.65
C THR A 104 24.20 29.48 28.82
N ILE A 105 24.71 29.65 30.04
CA ILE A 105 23.90 30.10 31.18
C ILE A 105 24.22 31.56 31.50
N SER A 106 23.22 32.35 31.88
CA SER A 106 23.40 33.78 32.15
C SER A 106 22.56 34.30 33.31
N ASN A 107 23.13 35.22 34.09
CA ASN A 107 22.41 36.02 35.09
C ASN A 107 22.96 37.46 35.10
N ALA A 108 22.56 38.27 36.08
CA ALA A 108 22.99 39.67 36.20
C ALA A 108 24.52 39.85 36.39
N ASN A 109 25.25 38.82 36.80
CA ASN A 109 26.67 38.89 37.11
C ASN A 109 27.57 38.38 35.95
N GLY A 110 26.98 37.81 34.89
CA GLY A 110 27.74 37.35 33.73
C GLY A 110 27.11 36.16 33.01
N GLN A 111 27.96 35.49 32.20
CA GLN A 111 27.58 34.30 31.43
C GLN A 111 28.67 33.23 31.55
N SER A 112 28.27 31.96 31.55
CA SER A 112 29.18 30.81 31.49
C SER A 112 28.76 29.90 30.35
N LYS A 113 29.73 29.24 29.70
CA LYS A 113 29.51 28.44 28.51
C LYS A 113 30.14 27.06 28.65
N ASP A 114 29.46 26.07 28.13
CA ASP A 114 29.98 24.70 28.01
C ASP A 114 29.45 24.06 26.72
N LYS A 115 30.16 23.08 26.20
CA LYS A 115 29.82 22.42 24.94
C LYS A 115 29.66 20.93 25.14
N VAL A 116 28.76 20.34 24.36
CA VAL A 116 28.58 18.90 24.26
C VAL A 116 28.72 18.49 22.79
N LEU A 117 29.54 17.47 22.55
CA LEU A 117 29.72 16.88 21.23
C LEU A 117 28.77 15.69 21.06
N ILE A 118 28.03 15.68 19.96
CA ILE A 118 27.19 14.57 19.55
C ILE A 118 27.77 14.01 18.26
N THR A 119 28.19 12.75 18.31
CA THR A 119 28.65 12.01 17.13
C THR A 119 27.50 11.13 16.64
N ALA A 120 26.89 11.51 15.53
CA ALA A 120 25.87 10.74 14.86
C ALA A 120 26.51 9.80 13.83
N THR A 121 26.29 8.50 13.97
CA THR A 121 26.80 7.47 13.04
C THR A 121 25.74 7.03 12.04
N VAL A 122 26.17 6.55 10.88
CA VAL A 122 25.26 5.95 9.90
C VAL A 122 24.68 4.67 10.51
N ILE A 123 23.35 4.54 10.49
CA ILE A 123 22.67 3.29 10.80
C ILE A 123 22.47 2.48 9.52
N GLU A 124 23.06 1.29 9.48
CA GLU A 124 22.97 0.40 8.32
C GLU A 124 21.76 -0.54 8.42
N PRO A 125 21.15 -0.89 7.27
CA PRO A 125 20.10 -1.90 7.20
C PRO A 125 20.62 -3.27 7.69
N ILE A 126 19.78 -4.03 8.41
CA ILE A 126 20.12 -5.42 8.76
C ILE A 126 19.91 -6.32 7.55
N VAL A 127 20.91 -7.13 7.22
CA VAL A 127 20.80 -8.12 6.15
C VAL A 127 20.01 -9.34 6.64
N ILE A 128 19.07 -9.80 5.81
CA ILE A 128 18.36 -11.07 5.95
C ILE A 128 18.73 -11.92 4.73
N ASP A 129 19.52 -12.96 4.94
CA ASP A 129 20.05 -13.84 3.89
C ASP A 129 19.84 -15.34 4.20
N ALA A 130 19.18 -15.63 5.31
CA ALA A 130 18.87 -16.98 5.76
C ALA A 130 17.36 -17.18 5.95
N ASN A 131 16.94 -18.45 5.86
CA ASN A 131 15.56 -18.85 6.13
C ASN A 131 15.18 -18.57 7.58
N ILE A 132 13.96 -18.06 7.78
CA ILE A 132 13.40 -17.80 9.10
C ILE A 132 12.81 -19.12 9.63
N ARG A 133 13.46 -19.70 10.64
CA ARG A 133 13.11 -20.99 11.26
C ARG A 133 12.66 -20.89 12.72
N ALA A 134 12.70 -19.69 13.27
CA ALA A 134 12.19 -19.36 14.60
C ALA A 134 11.43 -18.04 14.51
N LYS A 135 10.61 -17.76 15.52
CA LYS A 135 9.87 -16.50 15.60
C LYS A 135 10.82 -15.30 15.43
N LEU A 136 10.48 -14.39 14.52
CA LEU A 136 11.24 -13.18 14.24
C LEU A 136 10.29 -11.98 14.24
N THR A 137 10.66 -10.93 14.96
CA THR A 137 9.96 -9.63 14.92
C THR A 137 10.88 -8.59 14.31
N LEU A 138 10.45 -7.96 13.22
CA LEU A 138 11.13 -6.84 12.58
C LEU A 138 10.55 -5.53 13.09
N THR A 139 11.40 -4.65 13.61
CA THR A 139 11.05 -3.32 14.12
C THR A 139 11.51 -2.20 13.18
N ASP A 140 10.82 -1.06 13.20
CA ASP A 140 11.22 0.21 12.58
C ASP A 140 12.49 0.72 13.29
N ARG A 141 13.62 0.73 12.58
CA ARG A 141 14.97 1.03 13.10
C ARG A 141 15.49 2.36 12.56
N ILE A 142 15.13 2.71 11.32
CA ILE A 142 15.64 3.85 10.59
C ILE A 142 14.48 4.80 10.30
N ASN A 143 14.47 5.93 11.03
CA ASN A 143 13.41 6.93 10.94
C ASN A 143 13.21 7.54 9.54
N ASN A 144 14.18 7.42 8.65
CA ASN A 144 14.07 7.87 7.27
C ASN A 144 13.53 6.74 6.37
N PRO A 145 12.26 6.78 5.93
CA PRO A 145 11.64 5.72 5.14
C PRO A 145 12.22 5.58 3.71
N ALA A 146 13.09 6.51 3.28
CA ALA A 146 13.86 6.35 2.05
C ALA A 146 15.02 5.36 2.18
N ILE A 147 15.41 5.01 3.42
CA ILE A 147 16.46 4.06 3.73
C ILE A 147 15.79 2.80 4.33
N PRO A 148 16.05 1.59 3.81
CA PRO A 148 15.42 0.39 4.33
C PRO A 148 15.96 -0.02 5.70
N ASP A 149 15.10 -0.52 6.58
CA ASP A 149 15.52 -1.12 7.86
C ASP A 149 16.24 -2.45 7.67
N TYR A 150 15.79 -3.21 6.67
CA TYR A 150 16.27 -4.56 6.36
C TYR A 150 16.52 -4.73 4.86
N ILE A 151 17.54 -5.51 4.51
CA ILE A 151 17.84 -5.90 3.13
C ILE A 151 17.80 -7.42 2.99
N VAL A 152 16.93 -7.92 2.11
CA VAL A 152 16.86 -9.34 1.74
C VAL A 152 17.80 -9.62 0.57
N ASN A 153 18.95 -10.24 0.87
CA ASN A 153 20.03 -10.50 -0.12
C ASN A 153 20.00 -11.91 -0.73
N ALA A 154 19.13 -12.80 -0.24
CA ALA A 154 18.92 -14.13 -0.77
C ALA A 154 17.43 -14.46 -0.85
N ASN A 155 17.08 -15.58 -1.49
CA ASN A 155 15.72 -16.10 -1.35
C ASN A 155 15.51 -16.55 0.10
N VAL A 156 14.48 -16.02 0.76
CA VAL A 156 14.20 -16.30 2.17
C VAL A 156 12.89 -17.05 2.29
N SER A 157 12.94 -18.25 2.85
CA SER A 157 11.74 -18.98 3.28
C SER A 157 11.41 -18.67 4.73
N VAL A 158 10.14 -18.37 4.99
CA VAL A 158 9.56 -18.19 6.31
C VAL A 158 8.85 -19.49 6.71
N ASN A 159 9.44 -20.21 7.67
CA ASN A 159 8.94 -21.47 8.22
C ASN A 159 8.56 -21.36 9.71
N ALA A 160 8.43 -20.13 10.20
CA ALA A 160 8.00 -19.78 11.54
C ALA A 160 7.23 -18.45 11.49
N GLU A 161 6.79 -17.94 12.65
CA GLU A 161 6.15 -16.62 12.72
C GLU A 161 7.14 -15.49 12.36
N LEU A 162 6.77 -14.69 11.36
CA LEU A 162 7.41 -13.43 11.02
C LEU A 162 6.44 -12.29 11.32
N GLU A 163 6.73 -11.53 12.37
CA GLU A 163 6.01 -10.32 12.72
C GLU A 163 6.76 -9.10 12.19
N ILE A 164 6.05 -8.18 11.54
CA ILE A 164 6.61 -6.94 11.00
C ILE A 164 5.81 -5.77 11.59
N LYS A 165 6.50 -4.90 12.33
CA LYS A 165 5.90 -3.75 13.01
C LYS A 165 5.65 -2.57 12.04
N PRO A 166 4.75 -1.63 12.39
CA PRO A 166 4.52 -0.43 11.58
C PRO A 166 5.80 0.35 11.28
N GLY A 167 5.86 0.93 10.08
CA GLY A 167 6.98 1.75 9.60
C GLY A 167 8.12 0.97 8.96
N VAL A 168 8.19 -0.35 9.14
CA VAL A 168 9.30 -1.16 8.61
C VAL A 168 9.37 -1.11 7.08
N VAL A 169 10.56 -0.80 6.58
CA VAL A 169 10.92 -0.85 5.16
C VAL A 169 11.90 -2.00 4.91
N ILE A 170 11.50 -2.94 4.04
CA ILE A 170 12.31 -4.09 3.64
C ILE A 170 12.65 -3.96 2.16
N ALA A 171 13.93 -3.81 1.86
CA ALA A 171 14.44 -3.79 0.51
C ALA A 171 14.91 -5.18 0.05
N PHE A 172 14.66 -5.52 -1.21
CA PHE A 172 15.06 -6.79 -1.79
C PHE A 172 16.15 -6.58 -2.83
N ALA A 173 17.21 -7.39 -2.75
CA ALA A 173 18.22 -7.47 -3.79
C ALA A 173 17.62 -8.00 -5.11
N ARG A 174 18.37 -7.83 -6.20
CA ARG A 174 17.89 -8.19 -7.54
C ARG A 174 17.48 -9.66 -7.59
N ASP A 175 16.32 -9.91 -8.18
CA ASP A 175 15.71 -11.24 -8.34
C ASP A 175 15.43 -12.05 -7.07
N THR A 176 15.62 -11.51 -5.86
CA THR A 176 15.31 -12.26 -4.62
C THR A 176 13.81 -12.30 -4.35
N ARG A 177 13.36 -13.30 -3.59
CA ARG A 177 11.98 -13.42 -3.10
C ARG A 177 11.93 -13.77 -1.62
N ILE A 178 10.79 -13.49 -1.01
CA ILE A 178 10.39 -14.06 0.28
C ILE A 178 9.23 -15.03 0.07
N GLU A 179 9.28 -16.18 0.74
CA GLU A 179 8.28 -17.24 0.59
C GLU A 179 7.72 -17.66 1.96
N ILE A 180 6.42 -17.42 2.18
CA ILE A 180 5.71 -17.79 3.41
C ILE A 180 5.20 -19.22 3.26
N ASN A 181 5.89 -20.18 3.86
CA ASN A 181 5.65 -21.61 3.62
C ASN A 181 4.52 -22.20 4.46
N ASP A 182 3.96 -23.30 3.95
CA ASP A 182 2.91 -24.09 4.61
C ASP A 182 3.44 -24.96 5.78
N GLY A 183 4.77 -25.10 5.90
CA GLY A 183 5.43 -25.85 6.98
C GLY A 183 5.60 -25.08 8.29
N GLY A 184 4.61 -24.27 8.68
CA GLY A 184 4.64 -23.45 9.91
C GLY A 184 4.96 -21.97 9.73
N GLY A 185 5.08 -21.48 8.49
CA GLY A 185 5.25 -20.06 8.21
C GLY A 185 3.99 -19.27 8.56
N VAL A 186 4.14 -18.11 9.20
CA VAL A 186 3.05 -17.17 9.46
C VAL A 186 3.57 -15.76 9.20
N LEU A 187 2.81 -14.96 8.44
CA LEU A 187 3.14 -13.54 8.25
C LEU A 187 2.15 -12.65 9.00
N LEU A 188 2.66 -11.88 9.96
CA LEU A 188 1.92 -10.86 10.70
C LEU A 188 2.49 -9.48 10.32
N ALA A 189 2.03 -8.92 9.19
CA ALA A 189 2.44 -7.60 8.73
C ALA A 189 1.30 -6.60 8.95
N LYS A 190 1.35 -5.87 10.07
CA LYS A 190 0.33 -4.88 10.46
C LYS A 190 0.97 -3.51 10.60
N GLY A 191 0.95 -2.75 9.51
CA GLY A 191 1.32 -1.34 9.51
C GLY A 191 0.18 -0.45 10.00
N ASP A 192 0.44 0.84 10.08
CA ASP A 192 -0.58 1.86 10.27
C ASP A 192 -0.61 2.84 9.08
N SER A 193 -1.65 3.65 8.97
CA SER A 193 -1.84 4.54 7.81
C SER A 193 -0.80 5.66 7.72
N ALA A 194 -0.16 6.04 8.83
CA ALA A 194 0.92 7.02 8.87
C ALA A 194 2.30 6.37 8.66
N LYS A 195 2.44 5.09 9.03
CA LYS A 195 3.64 4.27 8.95
C LYS A 195 3.33 2.92 8.30
N PRO A 196 3.07 2.89 6.98
CA PRO A 196 2.84 1.62 6.29
C PRO A 196 4.11 0.77 6.29
N ILE A 197 3.94 -0.55 6.26
CA ILE A 197 5.05 -1.48 6.01
C ILE A 197 5.33 -1.50 4.51
N ARG A 198 6.59 -1.46 4.10
CA ARG A 198 6.98 -1.37 2.68
C ARG A 198 7.90 -2.53 2.27
N PHE A 199 7.47 -3.32 1.30
CA PHE A 199 8.30 -4.28 0.58
C PHE A 199 8.72 -3.66 -0.76
N ILE A 200 10.00 -3.36 -0.93
CA ILE A 200 10.51 -2.61 -2.09
C ILE A 200 11.73 -3.29 -2.73
N GLY A 201 11.99 -3.02 -4.00
CA GLY A 201 13.31 -3.29 -4.59
C GLY A 201 14.38 -2.39 -3.99
N LYS A 202 15.61 -2.88 -3.86
CA LYS A 202 16.79 -2.06 -3.49
C LYS A 202 17.02 -0.90 -4.47
N GLU A 203 16.64 -1.10 -5.73
CA GLU A 203 16.43 -0.02 -6.69
C GLU A 203 14.94 0.17 -6.96
N THR A 204 14.52 1.41 -7.16
CA THR A 204 13.12 1.79 -7.37
C THR A 204 12.68 1.59 -8.83
N THR A 205 12.97 0.41 -9.37
CA THR A 205 12.68 0.03 -10.76
C THR A 205 11.64 -1.08 -10.78
N LYS A 206 10.58 -0.98 -11.62
CA LYS A 206 9.59 -2.05 -11.76
C LYS A 206 10.28 -3.37 -12.13
N GLY A 207 9.98 -4.46 -11.44
CA GLY A 207 10.58 -5.76 -11.72
C GLY A 207 12.04 -5.89 -11.28
N PHE A 208 12.45 -5.19 -10.22
CA PHE A 208 13.79 -5.32 -9.67
C PHE A 208 13.99 -6.62 -8.87
N TRP A 209 13.01 -6.98 -8.05
CA TRP A 209 13.03 -8.22 -7.24
C TRP A 209 11.89 -9.15 -7.66
N SER A 210 11.93 -10.41 -7.23
CA SER A 210 10.97 -11.43 -7.73
C SER A 210 9.56 -11.19 -7.19
N GLY A 211 9.40 -10.99 -5.88
CA GLY A 211 8.10 -10.77 -5.24
C GLY A 211 7.88 -11.67 -4.02
N ILE A 212 6.64 -11.71 -3.53
CA ILE A 212 6.22 -12.49 -2.36
C ILE A 212 5.50 -13.75 -2.82
N VAL A 213 5.96 -14.92 -2.39
CA VAL A 213 5.23 -16.19 -2.57
C VAL A 213 4.56 -16.57 -1.26
N PHE A 214 3.27 -16.87 -1.30
CA PHE A 214 2.47 -17.14 -0.12
C PHE A 214 1.81 -18.51 -0.22
N ARG A 215 2.14 -19.44 0.69
CA ARG A 215 1.61 -20.81 0.72
C ARG A 215 0.99 -21.23 2.04
N SER A 216 1.24 -20.45 3.09
CA SER A 216 0.81 -20.78 4.45
C SER A 216 -0.71 -20.90 4.57
N SER A 217 -1.17 -21.99 5.19
CA SER A 217 -2.57 -22.22 5.55
C SER A 217 -2.98 -21.61 6.89
N SER A 218 -2.13 -20.80 7.52
CA SER A 218 -2.46 -20.21 8.83
C SER A 218 -3.50 -19.10 8.69
N SER A 219 -4.60 -19.19 9.43
CA SER A 219 -5.61 -18.12 9.48
C SER A 219 -5.10 -16.83 10.14
N ALA A 220 -3.96 -16.89 10.83
CA ALA A 220 -3.32 -15.71 11.43
C ALA A 220 -2.68 -14.78 10.38
N ASN A 221 -2.42 -15.29 9.18
CA ASN A 221 -1.78 -14.56 8.09
C ASN A 221 -2.50 -13.23 7.79
N THR A 222 -1.80 -12.12 7.98
CA THR A 222 -2.36 -10.77 7.86
C THR A 222 -1.39 -9.82 7.16
N LEU A 223 -1.91 -9.09 6.17
CA LEU A 223 -1.32 -7.89 5.61
C LEU A 223 -2.31 -6.74 5.82
N GLU A 224 -1.91 -5.75 6.61
CA GLU A 224 -2.68 -4.54 6.86
C GLU A 224 -1.78 -3.30 6.73
N ASN A 225 -2.21 -2.30 5.94
CA ASN A 225 -1.39 -1.11 5.60
C ASN A 225 0.02 -1.48 5.07
N VAL A 226 0.05 -2.43 4.13
CA VAL A 226 1.28 -2.91 3.49
C VAL A 226 1.38 -2.38 2.05
N GLN A 227 2.57 -1.97 1.64
CA GLN A 227 2.87 -1.56 0.26
C GLN A 227 3.84 -2.57 -0.36
N VAL A 228 3.49 -3.14 -1.50
CA VAL A 228 4.33 -4.05 -2.29
C VAL A 228 4.68 -3.39 -3.61
N MET A 229 5.96 -3.05 -3.79
CA MET A 229 6.45 -2.25 -4.91
C MET A 229 7.69 -2.84 -5.58
N HIS A 230 7.87 -2.51 -6.87
CA HIS A 230 9.08 -2.81 -7.66
C HIS A 230 9.35 -4.31 -7.87
N ALA A 231 8.38 -5.18 -7.60
CA ALA A 231 8.49 -6.63 -7.75
C ALA A 231 8.21 -7.08 -9.19
N GLY A 232 8.33 -8.39 -9.46
CA GLY A 232 8.01 -9.01 -10.75
C GLY A 232 9.19 -9.20 -11.72
N SER A 233 10.42 -9.28 -11.21
CA SER A 233 11.59 -9.64 -12.05
C SER A 233 11.43 -11.01 -12.73
N LYS A 234 10.88 -11.98 -11.99
CA LYS A 234 10.67 -13.38 -12.38
C LYS A 234 9.23 -13.82 -12.14
N PRO A 235 8.73 -14.83 -12.89
CA PRO A 235 7.46 -15.46 -12.57
C PRO A 235 7.45 -16.04 -11.15
N LEU A 236 6.36 -15.82 -10.42
CA LEU A 236 6.14 -16.40 -9.09
C LEU A 236 5.38 -17.73 -9.17
N TYR A 237 4.59 -17.91 -10.23
CA TYR A 237 3.88 -19.16 -10.51
C TYR A 237 3.75 -19.37 -12.02
N ALA A 238 4.12 -20.56 -12.49
CA ALA A 238 4.19 -20.87 -13.92
C ALA A 238 4.91 -19.75 -14.70
N THR A 239 4.22 -19.09 -15.62
CA THR A 239 4.73 -17.95 -16.40
C THR A 239 4.30 -16.59 -15.86
N THR A 240 3.52 -16.56 -14.78
CA THR A 240 2.90 -15.34 -14.24
C THR A 240 3.83 -14.60 -13.30
N LYS A 241 4.10 -13.34 -13.63
CA LYS A 241 4.78 -12.37 -12.76
C LYS A 241 3.77 -11.59 -11.93
N ALA A 242 4.06 -11.39 -10.66
CA ALA A 242 3.24 -10.56 -9.79
C ALA A 242 4.07 -9.94 -8.66
N GLY A 243 3.54 -8.91 -7.99
CA GLY A 243 4.12 -8.44 -6.74
C GLY A 243 3.97 -9.44 -5.59
N MET A 244 2.82 -10.10 -5.53
CA MET A 244 2.57 -11.22 -4.63
C MET A 244 1.79 -12.32 -5.34
N ALA A 245 2.10 -13.58 -5.05
CA ALA A 245 1.35 -14.74 -5.50
C ALA A 245 0.92 -15.59 -4.31
N VAL A 246 -0.38 -15.81 -4.16
CA VAL A 246 -0.96 -16.72 -3.16
C VAL A 246 -1.27 -18.06 -3.82
N LEU A 247 -0.58 -19.10 -3.38
CA LEU A 247 -0.52 -20.42 -4.01
C LEU A 247 -0.87 -21.50 -2.99
N GLY A 248 -1.66 -22.49 -3.39
CA GLY A 248 -2.10 -23.56 -2.48
C GLY A 248 -3.62 -23.61 -2.40
N SER A 249 -4.23 -23.88 -3.55
CA SER A 249 -5.69 -24.04 -3.70
C SER A 249 -6.29 -24.90 -2.57
N GLY A 250 -7.28 -24.34 -1.89
CA GLY A 250 -8.01 -24.94 -0.77
C GLY A 250 -7.31 -24.90 0.59
N ARG A 251 -6.11 -24.30 0.69
CA ARG A 251 -5.31 -24.31 1.93
C ARG A 251 -4.75 -22.95 2.28
N ALA A 252 -4.08 -22.28 1.35
CA ALA A 252 -3.41 -21.01 1.63
C ALA A 252 -4.45 -19.96 2.04
N GLU A 253 -4.22 -19.34 3.19
CA GLU A 253 -5.15 -18.38 3.80
C GLU A 253 -4.46 -17.04 4.05
N VAL A 254 -5.13 -15.95 3.68
CA VAL A 254 -4.60 -14.60 3.85
C VAL A 254 -5.69 -13.56 4.07
N ASN A 255 -5.41 -12.60 4.94
CA ASN A 255 -6.17 -11.37 5.15
C ASN A 255 -5.43 -10.18 4.52
N ILE A 256 -6.08 -9.41 3.65
CA ILE A 256 -5.47 -8.27 2.95
C ILE A 256 -6.34 -7.02 3.11
N LYS A 257 -5.87 -6.05 3.91
CA LYS A 257 -6.64 -4.83 4.22
C LYS A 257 -5.80 -3.57 4.04
N ASN A 258 -6.36 -2.53 3.44
CA ASN A 258 -5.70 -1.23 3.24
C ASN A 258 -4.30 -1.36 2.63
N CYS A 259 -4.06 -2.39 1.80
CA CYS A 259 -2.77 -2.64 1.18
C CYS A 259 -2.69 -2.00 -0.19
N SER A 260 -1.48 -1.70 -0.65
CA SER A 260 -1.25 -1.29 -2.03
C SER A 260 -0.25 -2.18 -2.76
N PHE A 261 -0.56 -2.50 -4.01
CA PHE A 261 0.30 -3.24 -4.92
C PHE A 261 0.57 -2.35 -6.12
N GLU A 262 1.74 -1.72 -6.11
CA GLU A 262 2.02 -0.60 -7.02
C GLU A 262 3.36 -0.74 -7.72
N GLN A 263 3.45 -0.25 -8.96
CA GLN A 263 4.72 -0.19 -9.70
C GLN A 263 5.43 -1.56 -9.82
N ASN A 264 4.66 -2.64 -9.98
CA ASN A 264 5.20 -3.98 -10.19
C ASN A 264 5.27 -4.31 -11.69
N ALA A 265 6.27 -5.11 -12.09
CA ALA A 265 6.37 -5.69 -13.42
C ALA A 265 5.61 -7.02 -13.47
N GLY A 266 4.32 -6.96 -13.72
CA GLY A 266 3.40 -8.09 -13.70
C GLY A 266 2.05 -7.63 -13.16
N TYR A 267 1.30 -8.57 -12.58
CA TYR A 267 0.12 -8.24 -11.78
C TYR A 267 0.54 -7.65 -10.43
N GLY A 268 -0.35 -6.89 -9.78
CA GLY A 268 -0.14 -6.55 -8.38
C GLY A 268 -0.23 -7.81 -7.50
N LEU A 269 -1.27 -8.60 -7.70
CA LEU A 269 -1.56 -9.81 -6.95
C LEU A 269 -2.05 -10.94 -7.87
N TYR A 270 -1.49 -12.14 -7.69
CA TYR A 270 -1.98 -13.38 -8.29
C TYR A 270 -2.60 -14.26 -7.20
N LEU A 271 -3.82 -14.74 -7.44
CA LEU A 271 -4.52 -15.69 -6.58
C LEU A 271 -4.80 -16.98 -7.35
N ASP A 272 -4.32 -18.10 -6.84
CA ASP A 272 -4.61 -19.43 -7.38
C ASP A 272 -6.11 -19.80 -7.22
N TYR A 273 -6.58 -20.84 -7.92
CA TYR A 273 -8.02 -21.15 -8.14
C TYR A 273 -8.95 -21.03 -6.92
N SER A 274 -8.55 -21.60 -5.78
CA SER A 274 -9.41 -21.69 -4.59
C SER A 274 -8.67 -21.35 -3.30
N VAL A 275 -7.87 -20.29 -3.27
CA VAL A 275 -7.24 -19.83 -2.03
C VAL A 275 -8.28 -19.29 -1.04
N ILE A 276 -7.97 -19.26 0.25
CA ILE A 276 -8.86 -18.72 1.28
C ILE A 276 -8.54 -17.24 1.48
N LEU A 277 -9.29 -16.38 0.79
CA LEU A 277 -9.23 -14.94 1.00
C LEU A 277 -10.18 -14.54 2.12
N ALA A 278 -9.72 -14.67 3.38
CA ALA A 278 -10.54 -14.49 4.58
C ALA A 278 -11.05 -13.06 4.73
N SER A 279 -10.25 -12.08 4.29
CA SER A 279 -10.70 -10.69 4.14
C SER A 279 -9.95 -9.98 3.02
N PHE A 280 -10.66 -9.07 2.34
CA PHE A 280 -10.12 -8.22 1.28
C PHE A 280 -10.81 -6.86 1.31
N GLU A 281 -10.17 -5.86 1.90
CA GLU A 281 -10.81 -4.58 2.22
C GLU A 281 -9.95 -3.39 1.82
N LYS A 282 -10.51 -2.46 1.02
CA LYS A 282 -9.93 -1.14 0.69
C LYS A 282 -8.50 -1.19 0.15
N ASN A 283 -8.22 -2.15 -0.73
CA ASN A 283 -6.90 -2.31 -1.33
C ASN A 283 -6.75 -1.44 -2.60
N ASN A 284 -5.51 -1.03 -2.91
CA ASN A 284 -5.21 -0.19 -4.06
C ASN A 284 -4.21 -0.87 -5.01
N PHE A 285 -4.54 -0.92 -6.30
CA PHE A 285 -3.69 -1.48 -7.34
C PHE A 285 -3.45 -0.42 -8.40
N LYS A 286 -2.19 -0.03 -8.59
CA LYS A 286 -1.84 1.09 -9.44
C LYS A 286 -0.49 0.90 -10.14
N ASP A 287 -0.37 1.39 -11.37
CA ASP A 287 0.89 1.42 -12.11
C ASP A 287 1.58 0.06 -12.27
N ASN A 288 0.84 -1.07 -12.23
CA ASN A 288 1.38 -2.38 -12.54
C ASN A 288 1.44 -2.59 -14.07
N THR A 289 2.37 -3.38 -14.59
CA THR A 289 2.47 -3.58 -16.06
C THR A 289 1.34 -4.44 -16.63
N GLU A 290 0.72 -5.29 -15.81
CA GLU A 290 -0.49 -6.04 -16.16
C GLU A 290 -1.71 -5.43 -15.45
N ALA A 291 -2.78 -6.21 -15.26
CA ALA A 291 -3.91 -5.81 -14.43
C ALA A 291 -3.56 -5.81 -12.93
N GLY A 292 -4.43 -5.22 -12.11
CA GLY A 292 -4.20 -5.20 -10.66
C GLY A 292 -4.18 -6.61 -10.05
N ILE A 293 -5.13 -7.46 -10.46
CA ILE A 293 -5.27 -8.85 -10.00
C ILE A 293 -5.45 -9.80 -11.17
N LEU A 294 -4.87 -11.00 -11.06
CA LEU A 294 -5.29 -12.20 -11.78
C LEU A 294 -5.74 -13.27 -10.78
N MET A 295 -6.97 -13.79 -10.92
CA MET A 295 -7.56 -14.74 -9.95
C MET A 295 -8.53 -15.75 -10.55
N GLY A 296 -8.89 -16.78 -9.78
CA GLY A 296 -9.98 -17.71 -10.09
C GLY A 296 -11.36 -17.12 -9.81
N ALA A 297 -12.37 -17.57 -10.56
CA ALA A 297 -13.73 -17.04 -10.48
C ALA A 297 -14.38 -17.23 -9.09
N GLU A 298 -14.03 -18.30 -8.38
CA GLU A 298 -14.60 -18.62 -7.07
C GLU A 298 -14.28 -17.55 -6.02
N ASN A 299 -13.08 -16.94 -6.09
CA ASN A 299 -12.63 -15.97 -5.11
C ASN A 299 -13.20 -14.57 -5.33
N VAL A 300 -13.84 -14.28 -6.46
CA VAL A 300 -14.37 -12.93 -6.77
C VAL A 300 -15.41 -12.49 -5.74
N LYS A 301 -16.18 -13.43 -5.17
CA LYS A 301 -17.17 -13.17 -4.10
C LYS A 301 -16.57 -12.55 -2.83
N ASN A 302 -15.27 -12.76 -2.60
CA ASN A 302 -14.55 -12.31 -1.42
C ASN A 302 -14.01 -10.88 -1.58
N LEU A 303 -14.03 -10.31 -2.78
CA LEU A 303 -13.63 -8.92 -3.00
C LEU A 303 -14.66 -7.96 -2.38
N ASP A 304 -14.19 -6.83 -1.85
CA ASP A 304 -15.04 -5.71 -1.45
C ASP A 304 -15.36 -4.79 -2.63
N THR A 305 -16.16 -3.76 -2.37
CA THR A 305 -16.58 -2.78 -3.39
C THR A 305 -15.75 -1.50 -3.39
N ASP A 306 -14.89 -1.33 -2.37
CA ASP A 306 -14.10 -0.12 -2.12
C ASP A 306 -12.65 -0.24 -2.62
N SER A 307 -12.14 -1.44 -2.88
CA SER A 307 -10.83 -1.63 -3.51
C SER A 307 -10.80 -1.04 -4.92
N LYS A 308 -9.64 -0.51 -5.31
CA LYS A 308 -9.43 0.21 -6.57
C LYS A 308 -8.41 -0.50 -7.44
N PHE A 309 -8.76 -0.65 -8.71
CA PHE A 309 -7.89 -1.23 -9.77
C PHE A 309 -7.69 -0.25 -10.91
N THR A 310 -8.12 0.98 -10.70
CA THR A 310 -8.01 2.13 -11.58
C THR A 310 -6.72 2.88 -11.25
N ASN A 311 -6.15 3.58 -12.23
CA ASN A 311 -4.89 4.34 -12.21
C ASN A 311 -3.67 3.54 -12.73
N GLY A 312 -3.42 3.64 -14.03
CA GLY A 312 -2.12 3.33 -14.62
C GLY A 312 -1.70 1.85 -14.66
N ASN A 313 -2.55 0.90 -14.24
CA ASN A 313 -2.32 -0.50 -14.54
C ASN A 313 -2.35 -0.71 -16.05
N GLY A 314 -1.59 -1.69 -16.56
CA GLY A 314 -1.60 -2.03 -17.98
C GLY A 314 -3.02 -2.30 -18.49
N ARG A 315 -3.88 -2.84 -17.62
CA ARG A 315 -5.34 -2.92 -17.79
C ARG A 315 -6.02 -2.59 -16.47
N ASN A 316 -6.92 -1.60 -16.45
CA ASN A 316 -7.66 -1.21 -15.24
C ASN A 316 -8.90 -2.10 -15.03
N VAL A 317 -8.64 -3.38 -14.75
CA VAL A 317 -9.66 -4.42 -14.55
C VAL A 317 -9.20 -5.40 -13.46
N VAL A 318 -10.10 -6.25 -12.98
CA VAL A 318 -9.75 -7.47 -12.27
C VAL A 318 -9.82 -8.63 -13.27
N GLU A 319 -8.71 -9.31 -13.55
CA GLU A 319 -8.68 -10.40 -14.51
C GLU A 319 -8.98 -11.74 -13.86
N ILE A 320 -9.77 -12.55 -14.57
CA ILE A 320 -10.27 -13.84 -14.13
C ILE A 320 -9.87 -14.86 -15.19
N PHE A 321 -9.03 -15.84 -14.83
CA PHE A 321 -8.66 -16.92 -15.74
C PHE A 321 -9.75 -17.98 -15.86
N GLY A 322 -9.63 -18.84 -16.87
CA GLY A 322 -10.59 -19.93 -17.11
C GLY A 322 -10.70 -20.86 -15.91
N SER A 323 -11.92 -21.00 -15.37
CA SER A 323 -12.17 -21.72 -14.12
C SER A 323 -13.66 -22.09 -13.99
N SER A 324 -14.02 -22.89 -12.98
CA SER A 324 -15.41 -23.24 -12.68
C SER A 324 -15.94 -22.48 -11.47
N LEU A 325 -17.24 -22.19 -11.46
CA LEU A 325 -17.99 -21.84 -10.26
C LEU A 325 -18.76 -23.09 -9.78
N PRO A 326 -18.26 -23.80 -8.75
CA PRO A 326 -18.81 -25.08 -8.35
C PRO A 326 -20.16 -24.93 -7.66
N LYS A 327 -20.99 -25.98 -7.77
CA LYS A 327 -22.29 -26.05 -7.11
C LYS A 327 -22.16 -25.98 -5.59
N SER A 328 -23.00 -25.16 -4.98
CA SER A 328 -23.23 -25.16 -3.53
C SER A 328 -24.74 -25.29 -3.27
N ALA A 329 -25.11 -26.21 -2.38
CA ALA A 329 -26.51 -26.43 -2.03
C ALA A 329 -27.10 -25.29 -1.18
N THR A 330 -26.26 -24.53 -0.49
CA THR A 330 -26.70 -23.59 0.56
C THR A 330 -26.26 -22.16 0.35
N THR A 331 -25.35 -21.88 -0.59
CA THR A 331 -24.78 -20.54 -0.76
C THR A 331 -24.83 -20.05 -2.20
N GLU A 332 -25.21 -18.79 -2.38
CA GLU A 332 -25.03 -18.06 -3.65
C GLU A 332 -23.57 -17.62 -3.82
N VAL A 333 -23.09 -17.64 -5.05
CA VAL A 333 -21.86 -16.94 -5.44
C VAL A 333 -22.27 -15.54 -5.88
N VAL A 334 -21.96 -14.52 -5.08
CA VAL A 334 -22.38 -13.14 -5.35
C VAL A 334 -21.19 -12.29 -5.79
N TRP A 335 -21.22 -11.78 -7.02
CA TRP A 335 -20.26 -10.80 -7.51
C TRP A 335 -20.83 -9.39 -7.31
N LYS A 336 -20.08 -8.57 -6.57
CA LYS A 336 -20.58 -7.28 -6.06
C LYS A 336 -20.32 -6.11 -7.01
N GLY A 337 -19.27 -6.20 -7.83
CA GLY A 337 -18.78 -5.06 -8.61
C GLY A 337 -18.08 -4.03 -7.72
N PHE A 338 -17.66 -2.92 -8.32
CA PHE A 338 -16.91 -1.87 -7.63
C PHE A 338 -17.62 -0.53 -7.75
N LYS A 339 -17.44 0.32 -6.72
CA LYS A 339 -18.03 1.68 -6.71
C LYS A 339 -17.49 2.54 -7.87
N ASP A 340 -16.25 2.33 -8.27
CA ASP A 340 -15.59 3.04 -9.37
C ASP A 340 -15.87 2.43 -10.76
N LYS A 341 -16.76 1.44 -10.84
CA LYS A 341 -17.13 0.73 -12.07
C LYS A 341 -15.97 -0.01 -12.75
N THR A 342 -14.94 -0.41 -11.98
CA THR A 342 -13.93 -1.36 -12.47
C THR A 342 -14.59 -2.63 -13.03
N PRO A 343 -14.24 -3.08 -14.25
CA PRO A 343 -14.72 -4.35 -14.79
C PRO A 343 -14.06 -5.59 -14.18
N TYR A 344 -14.83 -6.67 -14.08
CA TYR A 344 -14.29 -8.03 -14.06
C TYR A 344 -14.03 -8.49 -15.49
N ARG A 345 -12.80 -8.88 -15.82
CA ARG A 345 -12.44 -9.34 -17.16
C ARG A 345 -12.15 -10.84 -17.16
N ILE A 346 -13.05 -11.61 -17.72
CA ILE A 346 -12.91 -13.04 -17.96
C ILE A 346 -12.02 -13.26 -19.17
N LEU A 347 -10.88 -13.91 -19.00
CA LEU A 347 -9.92 -14.15 -20.08
C LEU A 347 -10.34 -15.32 -20.99
N GLU A 348 -10.88 -16.39 -20.37
CA GLU A 348 -11.21 -17.66 -21.04
C GLU A 348 -12.59 -18.19 -20.62
N ASN A 349 -12.76 -19.51 -20.44
CA ASN A 349 -14.05 -20.12 -20.15
C ASN A 349 -14.39 -20.08 -18.65
N ILE A 350 -15.59 -19.60 -18.30
CA ILE A 350 -16.19 -19.83 -17.00
C ILE A 350 -17.37 -20.79 -17.16
N ALA A 351 -17.25 -21.96 -16.52
CA ALA A 351 -18.36 -22.91 -16.38
C ALA A 351 -18.98 -22.79 -14.99
N SER A 352 -20.28 -22.58 -14.90
CA SER A 352 -20.97 -22.36 -13.63
C SER A 352 -22.02 -23.43 -13.37
N ASP A 353 -21.82 -24.18 -12.29
CA ASP A 353 -22.84 -25.02 -11.64
C ASP A 353 -23.45 -24.31 -10.41
N ALA A 354 -22.96 -23.11 -10.10
CA ALA A 354 -23.34 -22.34 -8.93
C ALA A 354 -24.67 -21.59 -9.08
N ASN A 355 -25.24 -21.22 -7.93
CA ASN A 355 -26.23 -20.14 -7.85
C ASN A 355 -25.50 -18.79 -7.96
N TRP A 356 -25.20 -18.36 -9.19
CA TRP A 356 -24.38 -17.19 -9.48
C TRP A 356 -25.22 -15.93 -9.65
N LYS A 357 -24.97 -14.94 -8.80
CA LYS A 357 -25.68 -13.66 -8.76
C LYS A 357 -24.74 -12.49 -8.97
N LEU A 358 -25.15 -11.54 -9.81
CA LEU A 358 -24.48 -10.25 -10.00
C LEU A 358 -25.30 -9.15 -9.33
N LEU A 359 -24.67 -8.31 -8.52
CA LEU A 359 -25.31 -7.13 -7.95
C LEU A 359 -25.42 -5.99 -8.99
N PRO A 360 -26.40 -5.06 -8.85
CA PRO A 360 -26.56 -3.95 -9.78
C PRO A 360 -25.28 -3.16 -10.03
N GLY A 361 -25.01 -2.86 -11.30
CA GLY A 361 -23.83 -2.09 -11.72
C GLY A 361 -22.57 -2.90 -11.96
N VAL A 362 -22.61 -4.23 -11.80
CA VAL A 362 -21.50 -5.13 -12.20
C VAL A 362 -21.23 -5.02 -13.71
N ILE A 363 -19.96 -4.93 -14.06
CA ILE A 363 -19.46 -4.94 -15.44
C ILE A 363 -18.59 -6.18 -15.63
N ILE A 364 -18.96 -7.00 -16.61
CA ILE A 364 -18.19 -8.17 -17.08
C ILE A 364 -17.68 -7.86 -18.49
N GLU A 365 -16.38 -8.00 -18.66
CA GLU A 365 -15.71 -8.03 -19.95
C GLU A 365 -15.24 -9.44 -20.24
N VAL A 366 -15.35 -9.88 -21.49
CA VAL A 366 -14.97 -11.23 -21.91
C VAL A 366 -13.93 -11.16 -23.02
N GLY A 367 -12.82 -11.86 -22.83
CA GLY A 367 -11.75 -12.03 -23.80
C GLY A 367 -12.23 -12.75 -25.05
N ARG A 368 -11.46 -12.66 -26.13
CA ARG A 368 -11.85 -13.22 -27.44
C ARG A 368 -12.10 -14.74 -27.42
N ALA A 369 -11.31 -15.48 -26.65
CA ALA A 369 -11.49 -16.91 -26.43
C ALA A 369 -12.55 -17.23 -25.36
N GLY A 370 -13.00 -16.21 -24.63
CA GLY A 370 -13.84 -16.33 -23.46
C GLY A 370 -15.28 -16.71 -23.76
N TYR A 371 -15.84 -17.45 -22.83
CA TYR A 371 -17.11 -18.14 -22.94
C TYR A 371 -17.72 -18.32 -21.55
N ILE A 372 -19.02 -18.12 -21.42
CA ILE A 372 -19.72 -18.30 -20.14
C ILE A 372 -20.75 -19.40 -20.32
N THR A 373 -20.64 -20.49 -19.56
CA THR A 373 -21.66 -21.54 -19.51
C THR A 373 -22.33 -21.58 -18.13
N ILE A 374 -23.66 -21.67 -18.14
CA ILE A 374 -24.48 -21.91 -16.95
C ILE A 374 -25.00 -23.34 -17.07
N GLU A 375 -24.24 -24.27 -16.51
CA GLU A 375 -24.43 -25.72 -16.61
C GLU A 375 -25.61 -26.18 -15.73
N ASP A 376 -25.64 -25.70 -14.47
CA ASP A 376 -26.65 -25.98 -13.45
C ASP A 376 -26.90 -24.70 -12.62
N GLY A 377 -27.51 -24.81 -11.43
CA GLY A 377 -27.73 -23.69 -10.53
C GLY A 377 -28.56 -22.61 -11.20
N TYR A 378 -28.13 -21.35 -11.10
CA TYR A 378 -28.72 -20.28 -11.90
C TYR A 378 -27.77 -19.12 -12.14
N PHE A 379 -28.08 -18.31 -13.15
CA PHE A 379 -27.46 -17.02 -13.39
C PHE A 379 -28.45 -15.87 -13.20
N ASN A 380 -28.23 -15.07 -12.18
CA ASN A 380 -29.09 -13.94 -11.82
C ASN A 380 -28.33 -12.62 -12.02
N ALA A 381 -28.58 -11.96 -13.15
CA ALA A 381 -28.00 -10.68 -13.54
C ALA A 381 -29.09 -9.60 -13.59
N VAL A 382 -29.45 -9.06 -12.42
CA VAL A 382 -30.53 -8.08 -12.27
C VAL A 382 -29.95 -6.73 -11.85
N GLY A 383 -29.97 -5.78 -12.78
CA GLY A 383 -29.56 -4.40 -12.55
C GLY A 383 -30.73 -3.48 -12.18
N THR A 384 -30.46 -2.18 -12.14
CA THR A 384 -31.47 -1.12 -12.09
C THR A 384 -31.34 -0.21 -13.30
N GLU A 385 -32.29 0.69 -13.53
CA GLU A 385 -32.22 1.67 -14.62
C GLU A 385 -30.95 2.53 -14.58
N THR A 386 -30.48 2.87 -13.37
CA THR A 386 -29.28 3.68 -13.14
C THR A 386 -28.00 2.86 -12.97
N ASN A 387 -28.12 1.60 -12.56
CA ASN A 387 -27.00 0.69 -12.34
C ASN A 387 -27.25 -0.62 -13.09
N LYS A 388 -27.22 -0.54 -14.42
CA LYS A 388 -27.37 -1.72 -15.27
C LYS A 388 -26.22 -2.71 -15.06
N ILE A 389 -26.52 -3.98 -15.28
CA ILE A 389 -25.46 -4.98 -15.50
C ILE A 389 -24.93 -4.81 -16.92
N ILE A 390 -23.61 -4.90 -17.12
CA ILE A 390 -23.01 -4.83 -18.45
C ILE A 390 -22.19 -6.11 -18.68
N ILE A 391 -22.44 -6.82 -19.78
CA ILE A 391 -21.69 -8.00 -20.23
C ILE A 391 -21.27 -7.76 -21.69
N ARG A 392 -19.97 -7.64 -21.95
CA ARG A 392 -19.47 -7.27 -23.28
C ARG A 392 -18.13 -7.91 -23.61
N GLY A 393 -17.73 -7.84 -24.87
CA GLY A 393 -16.34 -8.15 -25.27
C GLY A 393 -15.35 -7.13 -24.70
N ALA A 394 -14.13 -7.57 -24.38
CA ALA A 394 -13.09 -6.72 -23.76
C ALA A 394 -12.67 -5.51 -24.62
N GLU A 395 -12.81 -5.58 -25.94
CA GLU A 395 -12.55 -4.45 -26.86
C GLU A 395 -13.83 -3.73 -27.31
N ASN A 396 -15.00 -4.11 -26.77
CA ASN A 396 -16.31 -3.53 -27.10
C ASN A 396 -16.61 -3.45 -28.60
N THR A 397 -16.18 -4.46 -29.36
CA THR A 397 -16.46 -4.62 -30.79
C THR A 397 -17.52 -5.70 -31.02
N ALA A 398 -18.20 -5.63 -32.18
CA ALA A 398 -19.17 -6.64 -32.56
C ALA A 398 -18.50 -8.01 -32.76
N ALA A 399 -19.21 -9.08 -32.39
CA ALA A 399 -18.74 -10.45 -32.56
C ALA A 399 -17.29 -10.68 -32.05
N TYR A 400 -16.99 -10.17 -30.86
CA TYR A 400 -15.69 -10.27 -30.20
C TYR A 400 -15.48 -11.60 -29.44
N TRP A 401 -16.46 -12.03 -28.65
CA TRP A 401 -16.37 -13.20 -27.77
C TRP A 401 -17.40 -14.27 -28.13
N LYS A 402 -17.36 -15.46 -27.48
CA LYS A 402 -18.20 -16.59 -27.91
C LYS A 402 -19.69 -16.41 -27.61
N GLY A 403 -20.02 -15.77 -26.49
CA GLY A 403 -21.40 -15.57 -26.00
C GLY A 403 -21.67 -16.31 -24.68
N LEU A 404 -22.89 -16.18 -24.16
CA LEU A 404 -23.34 -16.85 -22.94
C LEU A 404 -24.25 -18.03 -23.32
N LEU A 405 -23.95 -19.23 -22.81
CA LEU A 405 -24.80 -20.42 -23.00
C LEU A 405 -25.41 -20.86 -21.66
N CYS A 406 -26.73 -21.04 -21.65
CA CYS A 406 -27.47 -21.51 -20.50
C CYS A 406 -28.07 -22.89 -20.76
N PHE A 407 -27.64 -23.88 -19.97
CA PHE A 407 -28.24 -25.21 -19.85
C PHE A 407 -29.16 -25.34 -18.62
N SER A 408 -29.00 -24.46 -17.63
CA SER A 408 -29.77 -24.51 -16.39
C SER A 408 -31.29 -24.42 -16.61
N THR A 409 -32.01 -25.25 -15.86
CA THR A 409 -33.48 -25.32 -15.85
C THR A 409 -34.12 -24.43 -14.79
N SER A 410 -33.34 -23.65 -14.05
CA SER A 410 -33.83 -22.82 -12.95
C SER A 410 -34.67 -21.65 -13.44
N ASP A 411 -35.77 -21.36 -12.76
CA ASP A 411 -36.59 -20.16 -12.99
C ASP A 411 -35.92 -18.87 -12.49
N LYS A 412 -34.84 -18.99 -11.73
CA LYS A 412 -34.02 -17.87 -11.25
C LYS A 412 -32.96 -17.40 -12.25
N ASN A 413 -32.88 -18.05 -13.41
CA ASN A 413 -32.11 -17.55 -14.56
C ASN A 413 -32.75 -16.27 -15.08
N VAL A 414 -32.16 -15.12 -14.76
CA VAL A 414 -32.73 -13.81 -15.07
C VAL A 414 -31.64 -12.86 -15.56
N ILE A 415 -31.91 -12.18 -16.67
CA ILE A 415 -31.18 -10.99 -17.12
C ILE A 415 -32.19 -9.84 -17.17
N GLU A 416 -32.07 -8.87 -16.26
CA GLU A 416 -32.98 -7.72 -16.21
C GLU A 416 -32.22 -6.41 -16.00
N ASN A 417 -32.64 -5.34 -16.68
CA ASN A 417 -31.95 -4.04 -16.68
C ASN A 417 -30.45 -4.20 -16.99
N ALA A 418 -30.15 -4.90 -18.08
CA ALA A 418 -28.78 -5.25 -18.44
C ALA A 418 -28.45 -4.87 -19.89
N GLU A 419 -27.17 -4.91 -20.22
CA GLU A 419 -26.65 -4.78 -21.58
C GLU A 419 -25.77 -6.01 -21.87
N VAL A 420 -26.11 -6.77 -22.91
CA VAL A 420 -25.32 -7.91 -23.38
C VAL A 420 -24.93 -7.69 -24.82
N SER A 421 -23.63 -7.63 -25.10
CA SER A 421 -23.16 -7.25 -26.44
C SER A 421 -21.87 -7.91 -26.91
N GLY A 422 -21.69 -7.96 -28.23
CA GLY A 422 -20.43 -8.37 -28.86
C GLY A 422 -20.16 -9.88 -28.85
N GLY A 423 -21.12 -10.72 -28.51
CA GLY A 423 -21.01 -12.19 -28.53
C GLY A 423 -21.24 -12.80 -29.92
N GLY A 424 -20.93 -14.08 -30.08
CA GLY A 424 -21.11 -14.81 -31.34
C GLY A 424 -19.97 -14.64 -32.34
N ASN A 425 -18.71 -14.56 -31.90
CA ASN A 425 -17.57 -14.60 -32.81
C ASN A 425 -17.47 -15.95 -33.56
N ILE A 426 -17.79 -17.03 -32.85
CA ILE A 426 -17.88 -18.41 -33.30
C ILE A 426 -19.27 -18.96 -32.96
N ALA A 427 -19.65 -20.08 -33.58
CA ALA A 427 -20.87 -20.77 -33.22
C ALA A 427 -20.81 -21.21 -31.74
N ILE A 428 -21.84 -20.85 -30.99
CA ILE A 428 -21.95 -21.13 -29.55
C ILE A 428 -22.52 -22.54 -29.30
N VAL A 429 -23.56 -22.92 -30.06
CA VAL A 429 -24.19 -24.25 -30.03
C VAL A 429 -25.01 -24.47 -31.30
N SER A 430 -25.15 -25.72 -31.75
CA SER A 430 -25.91 -26.11 -32.97
C SER A 430 -25.57 -25.32 -34.24
N GLY A 431 -24.29 -24.92 -34.41
CA GLY A 431 -23.84 -24.13 -35.56
C GLY A 431 -24.34 -22.67 -35.57
N LYS A 432 -25.05 -22.21 -34.53
CA LYS A 432 -25.56 -20.84 -34.44
C LYS A 432 -24.62 -19.95 -33.65
N LYS A 433 -24.50 -18.70 -34.07
CA LYS A 433 -23.78 -17.63 -33.34
C LYS A 433 -24.81 -16.78 -32.60
N ALA A 434 -24.55 -16.42 -31.34
CA ALA A 434 -25.46 -15.55 -30.59
C ALA A 434 -24.76 -14.80 -29.44
N ASN A 435 -25.36 -13.72 -28.94
CA ASN A 435 -24.99 -13.14 -27.65
C ASN A 435 -25.36 -14.09 -26.50
N ILE A 436 -26.60 -14.57 -26.51
CA ILE A 436 -27.17 -15.46 -25.49
C ILE A 436 -27.77 -16.67 -26.19
N ALA A 437 -27.45 -17.86 -25.70
CA ALA A 437 -28.08 -19.11 -26.11
C ALA A 437 -28.71 -19.81 -24.89
N ILE A 438 -29.93 -20.30 -25.05
CA ILE A 438 -30.67 -21.10 -24.06
C ILE A 438 -30.92 -22.45 -24.71
N TYR A 439 -30.27 -23.48 -24.20
CA TYR A 439 -30.20 -24.77 -24.89
C TYR A 439 -30.22 -25.91 -23.87
N GLY A 440 -30.99 -26.96 -24.12
CA GLY A 440 -31.06 -28.10 -23.21
C GLY A 440 -32.49 -28.35 -22.72
N GLY A 441 -32.76 -29.62 -22.38
CA GLY A 441 -34.09 -30.08 -21.98
C GLY A 441 -34.61 -29.26 -20.79
N GLN A 442 -35.62 -28.42 -21.05
CA GLN A 442 -36.25 -27.52 -20.07
C GLN A 442 -35.35 -26.40 -19.53
N SER A 443 -34.21 -26.12 -20.18
CA SER A 443 -33.42 -24.92 -19.92
C SER A 443 -34.29 -23.66 -20.04
N ARG A 444 -34.07 -22.66 -19.19
CA ARG A 444 -34.92 -21.47 -19.20
C ARG A 444 -34.20 -20.23 -18.72
N MET A 445 -34.60 -19.07 -19.23
CA MET A 445 -34.13 -17.77 -18.77
C MET A 445 -35.19 -16.69 -19.03
N ALA A 446 -35.41 -15.79 -18.07
CA ALA A 446 -36.18 -14.58 -18.27
C ALA A 446 -35.25 -13.41 -18.64
N ILE A 447 -35.53 -12.71 -19.74
CA ILE A 447 -34.75 -11.56 -20.21
C ILE A 447 -35.70 -10.37 -20.36
N ARG A 448 -35.44 -9.28 -19.62
CA ARG A 448 -36.33 -8.11 -19.53
C ARG A 448 -35.57 -6.78 -19.49
N LYS A 449 -36.15 -5.72 -20.04
CA LYS A 449 -35.64 -4.33 -19.95
C LYS A 449 -34.15 -4.19 -20.29
N SER A 450 -33.67 -5.02 -21.22
CA SER A 450 -32.25 -5.15 -21.52
C SER A 450 -31.94 -4.76 -22.96
N LEU A 451 -30.70 -4.33 -23.20
CA LEU A 451 -30.16 -4.09 -24.53
C LEU A 451 -29.34 -5.31 -24.98
N ILE A 452 -29.73 -5.93 -26.08
CA ILE A 452 -29.01 -7.04 -26.69
C ILE A 452 -28.49 -6.61 -28.06
N SER A 453 -27.18 -6.48 -28.20
CA SER A 453 -26.61 -5.82 -29.38
C SER A 453 -25.30 -6.39 -29.92
N ASN A 454 -24.95 -6.02 -31.15
CA ASN A 454 -23.63 -6.29 -31.74
C ASN A 454 -23.26 -7.79 -31.80
N SER A 455 -24.25 -8.69 -31.89
CA SER A 455 -23.96 -10.12 -32.05
C SER A 455 -23.44 -10.45 -33.45
N GLY A 456 -22.49 -11.39 -33.54
CA GLY A 456 -22.08 -12.02 -34.80
C GLY A 456 -23.11 -12.99 -35.39
N GLY A 457 -24.26 -13.18 -34.75
CA GLY A 457 -25.42 -13.89 -35.28
C GLY A 457 -26.72 -13.34 -34.69
N TYR A 458 -27.43 -14.16 -33.92
CA TYR A 458 -28.69 -13.78 -33.29
C TYR A 458 -28.47 -13.02 -31.98
N GLY A 459 -29.38 -12.11 -31.63
CA GLY A 459 -29.41 -11.57 -30.27
C GLY A 459 -29.58 -12.68 -29.24
N ILE A 460 -30.60 -13.51 -29.42
CA ILE A 460 -30.89 -14.67 -28.57
C ILE A 460 -31.14 -15.90 -29.46
N PHE A 461 -30.59 -17.05 -29.07
CA PHE A 461 -30.88 -18.34 -29.68
C PHE A 461 -31.50 -19.29 -28.64
N VAL A 462 -32.61 -19.95 -28.97
CA VAL A 462 -33.30 -20.91 -28.12
C VAL A 462 -33.58 -22.17 -28.90
N ASN A 463 -33.19 -23.35 -28.40
CA ASN A 463 -33.47 -24.64 -29.04
C ASN A 463 -33.51 -25.76 -27.98
N TYR A 464 -33.85 -26.97 -28.40
CA TYR A 464 -33.83 -28.21 -27.63
C TYR A 464 -34.68 -28.11 -26.36
N GLN A 465 -35.94 -27.70 -26.53
CA GLN A 465 -36.91 -27.48 -25.45
C GLN A 465 -36.55 -26.35 -24.47
N GLY A 466 -35.55 -25.52 -24.79
CA GLY A 466 -35.25 -24.31 -24.05
C GLY A 466 -36.40 -23.29 -24.11
N THR A 467 -36.50 -22.45 -23.10
CA THR A 467 -37.56 -21.43 -23.02
C THR A 467 -37.04 -20.05 -22.63
N VAL A 468 -37.68 -19.03 -23.18
CA VAL A 468 -37.50 -17.61 -22.84
C VAL A 468 -38.89 -17.00 -22.67
N ASN A 469 -39.02 -15.91 -21.90
CA ASN A 469 -40.30 -15.24 -21.70
C ASN A 469 -40.94 -14.81 -23.03
N ALA A 470 -42.28 -14.96 -23.13
CA ALA A 470 -43.02 -14.78 -24.39
C ALA A 470 -42.93 -13.35 -24.95
N ASP A 471 -42.75 -12.36 -24.08
CA ASP A 471 -42.63 -10.94 -24.40
C ASP A 471 -41.18 -10.49 -24.66
N VAL A 472 -40.20 -11.40 -24.74
CA VAL A 472 -38.77 -11.07 -24.83
C VAL A 472 -38.42 -10.08 -25.94
N GLU A 473 -39.10 -10.12 -27.08
CA GLU A 473 -38.83 -9.20 -28.19
C GLU A 473 -39.41 -7.79 -27.98
N THR A 474 -40.46 -7.65 -27.16
CA THR A 474 -41.16 -6.38 -26.92
C THR A 474 -40.69 -5.67 -25.66
N VAL A 475 -40.24 -6.42 -24.65
CA VAL A 475 -39.73 -5.85 -23.38
C VAL A 475 -38.23 -5.57 -23.38
N ASN A 476 -37.52 -5.89 -24.48
CA ASN A 476 -36.10 -5.63 -24.64
C ASN A 476 -35.81 -4.85 -25.93
N THR A 477 -34.65 -4.21 -25.96
CA THR A 477 -34.15 -3.51 -27.14
C THR A 477 -33.10 -4.37 -27.83
N PHE A 478 -33.23 -4.55 -29.14
CA PHE A 478 -32.26 -5.27 -29.97
C PHE A 478 -31.67 -4.31 -30.99
N LYS A 479 -30.35 -4.32 -31.14
CA LYS A 479 -29.64 -3.39 -32.04
C LYS A 479 -28.42 -4.06 -32.67
N ASP A 480 -28.22 -3.88 -33.97
CA ASP A 480 -26.99 -4.27 -34.68
C ASP A 480 -26.57 -5.75 -34.49
N ASN A 481 -27.54 -6.67 -34.39
CA ASN A 481 -27.25 -8.11 -34.43
C ASN A 481 -27.19 -8.57 -35.89
N ALA A 482 -26.17 -9.35 -36.26
CA ALA A 482 -25.89 -9.70 -37.66
C ALA A 482 -27.01 -10.50 -38.35
N GLN A 483 -27.83 -11.23 -37.59
CA GLN A 483 -28.99 -11.97 -38.08
C GLN A 483 -30.28 -11.36 -37.53
N ALA A 484 -31.02 -12.07 -36.69
CA ALA A 484 -32.29 -11.62 -36.13
C ALA A 484 -32.19 -11.35 -34.61
N LYS A 485 -33.24 -10.73 -34.06
CA LYS A 485 -33.38 -10.51 -32.61
C LYS A 485 -33.37 -11.83 -31.83
N LEU A 486 -34.18 -12.77 -32.30
CA LEU A 486 -34.40 -14.08 -31.70
C LEU A 486 -34.46 -15.15 -32.80
N LEU A 487 -33.85 -16.30 -32.53
CA LEU A 487 -34.16 -17.56 -33.21
C LEU A 487 -34.64 -18.56 -32.15
N LYS A 488 -35.84 -19.11 -32.35
CA LYS A 488 -36.40 -20.17 -31.52
C LYS A 488 -36.76 -21.36 -32.42
N GLU A 489 -36.09 -22.49 -32.21
CA GLU A 489 -36.23 -23.75 -32.97
C GLU A 489 -36.82 -24.86 -32.12
#